data_AF-A0A8J7NJG2-F1
#
_entry.id   AF-A0A8J7NJG2-F1
#
_cell.length_a   1.000
_cell.length_b   1.000
_cell.length_c   1.000
_cell.angle_alpha   90.00
_cell.angle_beta   90.00
_cell.angle_gamma   90.00
#
_symmetry.space_group_name_H-M   'P 1'
#
loop_
_entity.id
_entity.type
_entity.pdbx_description
1 polymer ?
#
loop_
_entity_poly.entity_id
_entity_poly.type
_entity_poly.pdbx_seq_one_letter_code
_entity_poly.pdbx_strand_id
1 'polypeptide(L)'
;AMSSGTESALLEEPLFVLESGEVYRNPTEVKMSQIVLPCHANHCGELSVGQLLKWMDSTACLSAERHAGCPCITASVDDINFEHTIGVGQVVNIKAKVNRAFNSSMEVGIVVSCEDLFIGQQWKVCNAFATFVARRTDSAKVQLKQIVPRTQEEQMEYSIAAERRRMRLIHAEIMKDLLSNGTFQIAEECEEHQDAVPAEKTRVESVELVLPPHANHQINTFGGQIMAWMENVATIAASRLCNAHPTLRGIDMFHFRAPSHVGDRVVLKAIVNNAFKKSVEVGVCAEAYQGGEPPRHINSAFMTFEVPGGDDKPRTLPHIRPEPVDGKRRYQEAIARKKIRLDRKYIISCKQTEVPLSVPWDPINQVYLSYNNVSALKVLASKNSWVLNSERKKVSLYTLEENQFLSFKVETNVDMPAERVFVLLSDLGRRQEWDKHYKKCELIQEVDEDDMIYYVLTPSVGKDSKFQDFVLLASRRRPCDKGDPYVIALRSVTLPSHPPTDEFKRGEVLCAGFTIWEESNTTTKITYYNQATPGVLPYISTDIAGLSSSFYSTFCACSKFLEENKGGSPALSAAL
;
A
#
# COMPACT_ATOMS: atom_id res chain seq x y z
N ALA A 1 41.07 -12.32 5.57
CA ALA A 1 40.25 -11.19 5.13
C ALA A 1 38.82 -11.49 5.53
N MET A 2 38.33 -10.79 6.56
CA MET A 2 37.00 -11.01 7.14
C MET A 2 35.94 -10.36 6.26
N SER A 3 34.98 -11.12 5.76
CA SER A 3 33.75 -10.60 5.17
C SER A 3 32.66 -10.59 6.25
N SER A 4 32.38 -9.41 6.79
CA SER A 4 31.27 -9.18 7.72
C SER A 4 29.94 -9.23 6.95
N GLY A 5 29.32 -10.40 6.92
CA GLY A 5 27.91 -10.53 6.55
C GLY A 5 27.06 -10.06 7.74
N THR A 6 26.21 -9.07 7.51
CA THR A 6 25.16 -8.66 8.44
C THR A 6 24.11 -9.77 8.55
N GLU A 7 24.27 -10.65 9.55
CA GLU A 7 23.21 -11.53 10.01
C GLU A 7 22.08 -10.68 10.61
N SER A 8 20.92 -10.70 9.96
CA SER A 8 19.65 -10.28 10.54
C SER A 8 19.24 -11.30 11.61
N ALA A 9 19.88 -11.22 12.79
CA ALA A 9 19.41 -11.92 13.97
C ALA A 9 18.02 -11.37 14.34
N LEU A 10 16.99 -12.19 14.21
CA LEU A 10 15.71 -11.97 14.86
C LEU A 10 16.02 -11.89 16.37
N LEU A 11 15.98 -10.68 16.93
CA LEU A 11 16.06 -10.45 18.37
C LEU A 11 15.00 -11.34 19.04
N GLU A 12 15.44 -12.32 19.82
CA GLU A 12 14.54 -13.07 20.69
C GLU A 12 13.81 -12.08 21.62
N GLU A 13 12.48 -12.12 21.58
CA GLU A 13 11.63 -11.23 22.37
C GLU A 13 11.95 -11.37 23.87
N PRO A 14 12.06 -10.25 24.62
CA PRO A 14 12.24 -10.32 26.06
C PRO A 14 11.03 -11.01 26.70
N LEU A 15 11.26 -12.20 27.27
CA LEU A 15 10.24 -12.99 27.95
C LEU A 15 9.71 -12.21 29.15
N PHE A 16 8.44 -11.79 29.10
CA PHE A 16 7.78 -11.21 30.28
C PHE A 16 7.51 -12.33 31.28
N VAL A 17 8.28 -12.39 32.35
CA VAL A 17 8.15 -13.41 33.40
C VAL A 17 7.20 -12.90 34.47
N LEU A 18 6.16 -13.68 34.78
CA LEU A 18 5.22 -13.40 35.88
C LEU A 18 5.96 -13.46 37.23
N GLU A 19 5.39 -12.86 38.27
CA GLU A 19 5.93 -12.97 39.65
C GLU A 19 6.05 -14.43 40.13
N SER A 20 5.34 -15.37 39.48
CA SER A 20 5.42 -16.82 39.70
C SER A 20 6.60 -17.52 39.03
N GLY A 21 7.42 -16.82 38.23
CA GLY A 21 8.54 -17.41 37.47
C GLY A 21 8.14 -18.02 36.12
N GLU A 22 6.86 -17.99 35.74
CA GLU A 22 6.38 -18.50 34.44
C GLU A 22 6.43 -17.42 33.36
N VAL A 23 6.84 -17.80 32.13
CA VAL A 23 6.75 -16.94 30.95
C VAL A 23 5.28 -16.62 30.67
N TYR A 24 4.92 -15.34 30.71
CA TYR A 24 3.60 -14.86 30.33
C TYR A 24 3.32 -15.22 28.88
N ARG A 25 2.23 -15.98 28.68
CA ARG A 25 1.63 -16.20 27.38
C ARG A 25 0.25 -15.59 27.39
N ASN A 26 -0.11 -14.90 26.32
CA ASN A 26 -1.45 -14.37 26.18
C ASN A 26 -2.45 -15.55 26.24
N PRO A 27 -3.44 -15.52 27.15
CA PRO A 27 -4.34 -16.66 27.37
C PRO A 27 -5.21 -16.99 26.15
N THR A 28 -5.35 -16.04 25.23
CA THR A 28 -6.09 -16.23 23.97
C THR A 28 -5.22 -16.79 22.84
N GLU A 29 -3.91 -16.91 23.04
CA GLU A 29 -2.97 -17.32 22.01
C GLU A 29 -3.16 -18.79 21.60
N VAL A 30 -3.31 -19.02 20.30
CA VAL A 30 -3.40 -20.34 19.67
C VAL A 30 -2.26 -20.46 18.67
N LYS A 31 -1.59 -21.62 18.68
CA LYS A 31 -0.56 -21.97 17.70
C LYS A 31 -1.00 -23.19 16.91
N MET A 32 -0.78 -23.14 15.61
CA MET A 32 -0.92 -24.27 14.69
C MET A 32 0.37 -24.40 13.89
N SER A 33 0.95 -25.59 13.88
CA SER A 33 2.09 -25.95 13.04
C SER A 33 1.69 -27.08 12.11
N GLN A 34 1.93 -26.92 10.81
CA GLN A 34 1.59 -27.92 9.80
C GLN A 34 2.77 -28.07 8.84
N ILE A 35 3.13 -29.31 8.52
CA ILE A 35 4.03 -29.58 7.41
C ILE A 35 3.27 -29.47 6.09
N VAL A 36 3.85 -28.79 5.10
CA VAL A 36 3.26 -28.67 3.77
C VAL A 36 3.47 -29.98 3.02
N LEU A 37 2.38 -30.70 2.82
CA LEU A 37 2.34 -31.97 2.08
C LEU A 37 1.97 -31.71 0.61
N PRO A 38 2.27 -32.63 -0.31
CA PRO A 38 1.87 -32.51 -1.71
C PRO A 38 0.36 -32.27 -1.92
N CYS A 39 -0.50 -32.82 -1.05
CA CYS A 39 -1.95 -32.59 -1.13
C CYS A 39 -2.38 -31.18 -0.72
N HIS A 40 -1.49 -30.40 -0.09
CA HIS A 40 -1.72 -29.00 0.28
C HIS A 40 -1.21 -28.03 -0.80
N ALA A 41 -0.47 -28.54 -1.79
CA ALA A 41 0.24 -27.72 -2.75
C ALA A 41 -0.54 -27.49 -4.05
N ASN A 42 -0.17 -26.39 -4.73
CA ASN A 42 -0.54 -26.10 -6.10
C ASN A 42 0.33 -26.91 -7.08
N HIS A 43 0.09 -26.73 -8.38
CA HIS A 43 0.81 -27.42 -9.45
C HIS A 43 2.32 -27.10 -9.51
N CYS A 44 2.77 -26.02 -8.87
CA CYS A 44 4.19 -25.65 -8.77
C CYS A 44 4.89 -26.26 -7.54
N GLY A 45 4.17 -27.03 -6.70
CA GLY A 45 4.73 -27.55 -5.46
C GLY A 45 4.86 -26.50 -4.35
N GLU A 46 4.08 -25.41 -4.45
CA GLU A 46 3.96 -24.40 -3.40
C GLU A 46 2.61 -24.55 -2.68
N LEU A 47 2.52 -24.18 -1.41
CA LEU A 47 1.29 -24.21 -0.63
C LEU A 47 0.17 -23.42 -1.34
N SER A 48 -0.97 -24.07 -1.55
CA SER A 48 -2.18 -23.37 -2.03
C SER A 48 -2.58 -22.31 -1.02
N VAL A 49 -2.76 -21.08 -1.50
CA VAL A 49 -3.11 -19.95 -0.62
C VAL A 49 -4.51 -20.14 -0.03
N GLY A 50 -5.44 -20.76 -0.75
CA GLY A 50 -6.72 -21.19 -0.20
C GLY A 50 -6.57 -22.11 1.02
N GLN A 51 -5.66 -23.07 0.97
CA GLN A 51 -5.37 -23.95 2.11
C GLN A 51 -4.78 -23.15 3.30
N LEU A 52 -3.89 -22.21 3.02
CA LEU A 52 -3.34 -21.32 4.04
C LEU A 52 -4.43 -20.48 4.71
N LEU A 53 -5.32 -19.86 3.93
CA LEU A 53 -6.45 -19.07 4.44
C LEU A 53 -7.38 -19.91 5.32
N LYS A 54 -7.61 -21.18 4.97
CA LYS A 54 -8.38 -22.11 5.79
C LYS A 54 -7.72 -22.37 7.15
N TRP A 55 -6.41 -22.60 7.18
CA TRP A 55 -5.68 -22.79 8.44
C TRP A 55 -5.62 -21.51 9.28
N MET A 56 -5.43 -20.36 8.64
CA MET A 56 -5.44 -19.05 9.31
C MET A 56 -6.78 -18.79 10.00
N ASP A 57 -7.90 -18.95 9.29
CA ASP A 57 -9.24 -18.74 9.84
C ASP A 57 -9.56 -19.75 10.95
N SER A 58 -9.18 -21.02 10.79
CA SER A 58 -9.39 -22.05 11.82
C SER A 58 -8.64 -21.72 13.12
N THR A 59 -7.39 -21.29 13.01
CA THR A 59 -6.54 -20.92 14.16
C THR A 59 -7.09 -19.65 14.84
N ALA A 60 -7.51 -18.67 14.06
CA ALA A 60 -8.06 -17.42 14.56
C ALA A 60 -9.44 -17.61 15.20
N CYS A 61 -10.29 -18.46 14.62
CA CYS A 61 -11.59 -18.82 15.17
C CYS A 61 -11.41 -19.50 16.53
N LEU A 62 -10.48 -20.45 16.66
CA LEU A 62 -10.20 -21.10 17.94
C LEU A 62 -9.71 -20.12 19.02
N SER A 63 -8.92 -19.11 18.63
CA SER A 63 -8.49 -18.04 19.53
C SER A 63 -9.68 -17.19 20.00
N ALA A 64 -10.58 -16.82 19.08
CA ALA A 64 -11.79 -16.09 19.39
C ALA A 64 -12.75 -16.89 20.30
N GLU A 65 -12.98 -18.16 20.00
CA GLU A 65 -13.83 -19.06 20.79
C GLU A 65 -13.27 -19.29 22.19
N ARG A 66 -11.94 -19.41 22.33
CA ARG A 66 -11.27 -19.51 23.64
C ARG A 66 -11.52 -18.28 24.51
N HIS A 67 -11.53 -17.09 23.89
CA HIS A 67 -11.82 -15.85 24.60
C HIS A 67 -13.32 -15.67 24.92
N ALA A 68 -14.20 -15.97 23.96
CA ALA A 68 -15.63 -15.80 24.08
C ALA A 68 -16.30 -16.85 24.99
N GLY A 69 -15.74 -18.06 25.05
CA GLY A 69 -16.37 -19.22 25.69
C GLY A 69 -17.63 -19.70 24.96
N CYS A 70 -17.82 -19.30 23.70
CA CYS A 70 -18.92 -19.75 22.84
C CYS A 70 -18.49 -19.68 21.37
N PRO A 71 -19.26 -20.32 20.47
CA PRO A 71 -18.91 -20.35 19.05
C PRO A 71 -18.86 -18.97 18.40
N CYS A 72 -17.90 -18.82 17.50
CA CYS A 72 -17.62 -17.57 16.82
C CYS A 72 -17.70 -17.76 15.30
N ILE A 73 -18.11 -16.70 14.60
CA ILE A 73 -18.15 -16.67 13.13
C ILE A 73 -17.27 -15.54 12.61
N THR A 74 -16.64 -15.78 11.46
CA THR A 74 -15.82 -14.79 10.76
C THR A 74 -16.73 -13.71 10.18
N ALA A 75 -16.58 -12.46 10.61
CA ALA A 75 -17.39 -11.35 10.13
C ALA A 75 -16.67 -10.53 9.05
N SER A 76 -15.36 -10.35 9.20
CA SER A 76 -14.54 -9.65 8.20
C SER A 76 -13.09 -10.08 8.29
N VAL A 77 -12.39 -9.90 7.19
CA VAL A 77 -10.94 -10.10 7.08
C VAL A 77 -10.35 -8.80 6.54
N ASP A 78 -9.25 -8.33 7.13
CA ASP A 78 -8.54 -7.14 6.70
C ASP A 78 -7.67 -7.40 5.46
N ASP A 79 -7.02 -6.36 4.95
CA ASP A 79 -6.06 -6.49 3.85
C ASP A 79 -4.95 -7.50 4.25
N ILE A 80 -4.77 -8.56 3.45
CA ILE A 80 -3.71 -9.57 3.63
C ILE A 80 -2.73 -9.40 2.48
N ASN A 81 -1.43 -9.30 2.78
CA ASN A 81 -0.37 -9.34 1.78
C ASN A 81 0.53 -10.55 2.03
N PHE A 82 0.86 -11.29 0.98
CA PHE A 82 1.74 -12.45 1.01
C PHE A 82 3.12 -12.06 0.48
N GLU A 83 4.11 -12.02 1.37
CA GLU A 83 5.47 -11.59 1.03
C GLU A 83 6.25 -12.74 0.36
N HIS A 84 6.10 -13.96 0.89
CA HIS A 84 6.83 -15.15 0.45
C HIS A 84 5.88 -16.32 0.15
N THR A 85 6.25 -17.18 -0.79
CA THR A 85 5.59 -18.47 -1.00
C THR A 85 6.18 -19.53 -0.07
N ILE A 86 5.43 -20.60 0.18
CA ILE A 86 5.84 -21.72 1.06
C ILE A 86 5.91 -22.97 0.20
N GLY A 87 7.04 -23.67 0.18
CA GLY A 87 7.24 -24.90 -0.59
C GLY A 87 6.75 -26.16 0.13
N VAL A 88 6.49 -27.23 -0.63
CA VAL A 88 6.28 -28.58 -0.07
C VAL A 88 7.50 -29.01 0.75
N GLY A 89 7.25 -29.61 1.91
CA GLY A 89 8.28 -30.05 2.86
C GLY A 89 8.66 -29.01 3.91
N GLN A 90 8.29 -27.74 3.72
CA GLN A 90 8.47 -26.70 4.72
C GLN A 90 7.35 -26.74 5.78
N VAL A 91 7.60 -26.14 6.95
CA VAL A 91 6.65 -26.08 8.06
C VAL A 91 6.04 -24.69 8.13
N VAL A 92 4.72 -24.62 8.07
CA VAL A 92 3.97 -23.38 8.33
C VAL A 92 3.61 -23.30 9.80
N ASN A 93 3.94 -22.16 10.41
CA ASN A 93 3.70 -21.83 11.81
C ASN A 93 2.76 -20.63 11.89
N ILE A 94 1.53 -20.87 12.33
CA ILE A 94 0.47 -19.86 12.47
C ILE A 94 0.25 -19.58 13.95
N LYS A 95 0.41 -18.32 14.35
CA LYS A 95 0.07 -17.83 15.69
C LYS A 95 -1.12 -16.88 15.58
N ALA A 96 -2.16 -17.10 16.38
CA ALA A 96 -3.31 -16.21 16.46
C ALA A 96 -3.59 -15.81 17.90
N LYS A 97 -3.86 -14.52 18.15
CA LYS A 97 -4.24 -14.00 19.47
C LYS A 97 -5.29 -12.91 19.33
N VAL A 98 -6.14 -12.76 20.35
CA VAL A 98 -7.12 -11.67 20.36
C VAL A 98 -6.43 -10.38 20.80
N ASN A 99 -6.36 -9.40 19.91
CA ASN A 99 -5.74 -8.10 20.19
C ASN A 99 -6.69 -7.23 21.04
N ARG A 100 -7.98 -7.27 20.71
CA ARG A 100 -9.00 -6.46 21.39
C ARG A 100 -10.39 -7.08 21.27
N ALA A 101 -11.08 -7.18 22.40
CA ALA A 101 -12.50 -7.49 22.45
C ALA A 101 -13.32 -6.20 22.51
N PHE A 102 -14.42 -6.14 21.77
CA PHE A 102 -15.39 -5.05 21.81
C PHE A 102 -16.65 -5.50 22.57
N ASN A 103 -17.84 -5.23 22.03
CA ASN A 103 -19.08 -5.63 22.68
C ASN A 103 -19.41 -7.10 22.34
N SER A 104 -19.78 -7.37 21.09
CA SER A 104 -20.04 -8.73 20.58
C SER A 104 -19.01 -9.21 19.56
N SER A 105 -18.10 -8.32 19.14
CA SER A 105 -17.03 -8.61 18.18
C SER A 105 -15.67 -8.50 18.81
N MET A 106 -14.67 -9.15 18.23
CA MET A 106 -13.27 -9.05 18.63
C MET A 106 -12.36 -9.07 17.41
N GLU A 107 -11.23 -8.38 17.52
CA GLU A 107 -10.15 -8.44 16.53
C GLU A 107 -9.12 -9.50 16.95
N VAL A 108 -8.81 -10.39 16.03
CA VAL A 108 -7.78 -11.43 16.17
C VAL A 108 -6.63 -11.09 15.22
N GLY A 109 -5.44 -10.94 15.78
CA GLY A 109 -4.19 -10.83 15.01
C GLY A 109 -3.67 -12.21 14.66
N ILE A 110 -3.22 -12.39 13.42
CA ILE A 110 -2.70 -13.64 12.88
C ILE A 110 -1.32 -13.36 12.30
N VAL A 111 -0.32 -14.12 12.75
CA VAL A 111 1.04 -14.07 12.22
C VAL A 111 1.38 -15.43 11.64
N VAL A 112 1.75 -15.45 10.37
CA VAL A 112 2.19 -16.64 9.65
C VAL A 112 3.68 -16.56 9.41
N SER A 113 4.40 -17.60 9.83
CA SER A 113 5.82 -17.79 9.56
C SER A 113 6.05 -19.14 8.90
N CYS A 114 7.11 -19.24 8.12
CA CYS A 114 7.58 -20.47 7.49
C CYS A 114 8.93 -20.84 8.09
N GLU A 115 9.15 -22.14 8.27
CA GLU A 115 10.40 -22.72 8.75
C GLU A 115 10.85 -23.81 7.79
N ASP A 116 12.10 -23.73 7.35
CA ASP A 116 12.77 -24.79 6.60
C ASP A 116 13.62 -25.62 7.56
N LEU A 117 13.20 -26.86 7.81
CA LEU A 117 13.83 -27.74 8.78
C LEU A 117 15.23 -28.23 8.35
N PHE A 118 15.56 -28.18 7.05
CA PHE A 118 16.88 -28.61 6.57
C PHE A 118 17.93 -27.51 6.75
N ILE A 119 17.53 -26.26 6.57
CA ILE A 119 18.41 -25.09 6.67
C ILE A 119 18.37 -24.50 8.09
N GLY A 120 17.31 -24.76 8.86
CA GLY A 120 17.07 -24.16 10.17
C GLY A 120 16.69 -22.68 10.08
N GLN A 121 16.23 -22.22 8.92
CA GLN A 121 15.87 -20.83 8.69
C GLN A 121 14.36 -20.63 8.87
N GLN A 122 13.99 -19.57 9.57
CA GLN A 122 12.60 -19.13 9.72
C GLN A 122 12.44 -17.72 9.16
N TRP A 123 11.34 -17.48 8.44
CA TRP A 123 10.96 -16.15 7.97
C TRP A 123 9.46 -15.94 8.10
N LYS A 124 9.07 -14.67 8.04
CA LYS A 124 7.67 -14.25 8.11
C LYS A 124 7.04 -14.31 6.72
N VAL A 125 5.80 -14.79 6.63
CA VAL A 125 5.09 -14.95 5.35
C VAL A 125 4.03 -13.88 5.18
N CYS A 126 3.19 -13.70 6.21
CA CYS A 126 2.20 -12.64 6.23
C CYS A 126 1.73 -12.30 7.65
N ASN A 127 1.16 -11.10 7.77
CA ASN A 127 0.33 -10.68 8.88
C ASN A 127 -1.11 -10.53 8.39
N ALA A 128 -2.07 -10.93 9.20
CA ALA A 128 -3.48 -10.70 8.91
C ALA A 128 -4.25 -10.32 10.18
N PHE A 129 -5.34 -9.61 10.00
CA PHE A 129 -6.28 -9.28 11.08
C PHE A 129 -7.68 -9.73 10.65
N ALA A 130 -8.36 -10.43 11.53
CA ALA A 130 -9.72 -10.91 11.28
C ALA A 130 -10.64 -10.46 12.41
N THR A 131 -11.88 -10.11 12.06
CA THR A 131 -12.91 -9.79 13.04
C THR A 131 -13.86 -10.96 13.18
N PHE A 132 -14.00 -11.45 14.41
CA PHE A 132 -14.93 -12.51 14.77
C PHE A 132 -16.08 -11.95 15.59
N VAL A 133 -17.28 -12.53 15.41
CA VAL A 133 -18.47 -12.20 16.19
C VAL A 133 -18.89 -13.44 16.95
N ALA A 134 -19.06 -13.29 18.26
CA ALA A 134 -19.54 -14.34 19.14
C ALA A 134 -21.05 -14.49 18.99
N ARG A 135 -21.53 -15.72 18.80
CA ARG A 135 -22.96 -16.03 18.67
C ARG A 135 -23.33 -17.17 19.59
N ARG A 136 -24.29 -16.95 20.48
CA ARG A 136 -24.92 -18.02 21.25
C ARG A 136 -26.21 -18.49 20.59
N THR A 137 -26.56 -19.74 20.88
CA THR A 137 -27.75 -20.42 20.38
C THR A 137 -29.02 -19.89 21.04
N ASP A 138 -28.93 -19.36 22.26
CA ASP A 138 -29.98 -18.58 22.90
C ASP A 138 -29.90 -17.12 22.41
N SER A 139 -31.04 -16.52 22.06
CA SER A 139 -31.17 -15.20 21.42
C SER A 139 -30.64 -13.99 22.23
N ALA A 140 -29.86 -14.21 23.29
CA ALA A 140 -29.22 -13.20 24.11
C ALA A 140 -28.00 -12.60 23.41
N LYS A 141 -27.85 -11.27 23.47
CA LYS A 141 -26.65 -10.57 23.00
C LYS A 141 -25.45 -11.00 23.86
N VAL A 142 -24.42 -11.56 23.23
CA VAL A 142 -23.17 -11.92 23.91
C VAL A 142 -22.38 -10.65 24.21
N GLN A 143 -22.01 -10.47 25.48
CA GLN A 143 -21.10 -9.41 25.91
C GLN A 143 -19.75 -10.01 26.25
N LEU A 144 -18.72 -9.64 25.49
CA LEU A 144 -17.37 -10.14 25.63
C LEU A 144 -16.64 -9.45 26.79
N LYS A 145 -15.76 -10.20 27.46
CA LYS A 145 -14.88 -9.66 28.49
C LYS A 145 -13.81 -8.81 27.83
N GLN A 146 -13.57 -7.60 28.33
CA GLN A 146 -12.50 -6.75 27.81
C GLN A 146 -11.13 -7.37 28.07
N ILE A 147 -10.24 -7.29 27.08
CA ILE A 147 -8.85 -7.74 27.20
C ILE A 147 -8.04 -6.64 27.85
N VAL A 148 -7.24 -7.00 28.85
CA VAL A 148 -6.29 -6.10 29.50
C VAL A 148 -4.89 -6.43 28.94
N PRO A 149 -4.33 -5.57 28.07
CA PRO A 149 -2.97 -5.78 27.55
C PRO A 149 -1.94 -5.60 28.67
N ARG A 150 -0.93 -6.48 28.73
CA ARG A 150 0.11 -6.47 29.76
C ARG A 150 1.46 -5.96 29.24
N THR A 151 1.86 -6.39 28.05
CA THR A 151 3.13 -5.97 27.45
C THR A 151 2.98 -4.67 26.66
N GLN A 152 4.09 -3.96 26.41
CA GLN A 152 4.08 -2.75 25.56
C GLN A 152 3.53 -3.06 24.15
N GLU A 153 3.90 -4.21 23.59
CA GLU A 153 3.39 -4.66 22.30
C GLU A 153 1.87 -4.91 22.34
N GLU A 154 1.35 -5.57 23.37
CA GLU A 154 -0.09 -5.78 23.52
C GLU A 154 -0.84 -4.45 23.68
N GLN A 155 -0.25 -3.47 24.39
CA GLN A 155 -0.84 -2.14 24.55
C GLN A 155 -0.89 -1.40 23.20
N MET A 156 0.19 -1.50 22.42
CA MET A 156 0.26 -0.94 21.07
C MET A 156 -0.78 -1.60 20.16
N GLU A 157 -0.81 -2.93 20.09
CA GLU A 157 -1.80 -3.69 19.30
C GLU A 157 -3.24 -3.37 19.69
N TYR A 158 -3.53 -3.23 20.99
CA TYR A 158 -4.85 -2.88 21.52
C TYR A 158 -5.30 -1.47 21.06
N SER A 159 -4.38 -0.51 21.02
CA SER A 159 -4.65 0.85 20.54
C SER A 159 -4.89 0.87 19.02
N ILE A 160 -4.01 0.20 18.25
CA ILE A 160 -4.12 0.12 16.79
C ILE A 160 -5.40 -0.63 16.36
N ALA A 161 -5.85 -1.63 17.14
CA ALA A 161 -7.09 -2.35 16.87
C ALA A 161 -8.33 -1.44 16.82
N ALA A 162 -8.36 -0.37 17.61
CA ALA A 162 -9.44 0.63 17.55
C ALA A 162 -9.41 1.41 16.23
N GLU A 163 -8.22 1.84 15.80
CA GLU A 163 -8.03 2.57 14.55
C GLU A 163 -8.36 1.68 13.34
N ARG A 164 -7.90 0.42 13.32
CA ARG A 164 -8.28 -0.55 12.28
C ARG A 164 -9.79 -0.72 12.21
N ARG A 165 -10.47 -0.85 13.36
CA ARG A 165 -11.94 -0.92 13.38
C ARG A 165 -12.58 0.35 12.79
N ARG A 166 -12.09 1.53 13.13
CA ARG A 166 -12.57 2.79 12.54
C ARG A 166 -12.42 2.76 11.01
N MET A 167 -11.25 2.33 10.51
CA MET A 167 -10.97 2.19 9.08
C MET A 167 -11.89 1.18 8.36
N ARG A 168 -12.28 0.08 9.01
CA ARG A 168 -13.25 -0.89 8.46
C ARG A 168 -14.62 -0.26 8.25
N LEU A 169 -15.10 0.50 9.24
CA LEU A 169 -16.45 1.09 9.22
C LEU A 169 -16.57 2.18 8.15
N ILE A 170 -15.53 3.01 7.99
CA ILE A 170 -15.54 4.09 6.98
C ILE A 170 -15.15 3.61 5.58
N HIS A 171 -14.68 2.36 5.41
CA HIS A 171 -14.18 1.86 4.12
C HIS A 171 -15.22 1.99 2.99
N ALA A 172 -16.47 1.61 3.27
CA ALA A 172 -17.56 1.71 2.30
C ALA A 172 -17.86 3.17 1.92
N GLU A 173 -17.76 4.09 2.87
CA GLU A 173 -17.93 5.54 2.64
C GLU A 173 -16.78 6.10 1.81
N ILE A 174 -15.53 5.75 2.12
CA ILE A 174 -14.35 6.15 1.35
C ILE A 174 -14.47 5.67 -0.11
N MET A 175 -14.85 4.41 -0.31
CA MET A 175 -15.04 3.87 -1.66
C MET A 175 -16.14 4.64 -2.40
N LYS A 176 -17.28 4.92 -1.75
CA LYS A 176 -18.36 5.69 -2.34
C LYS A 176 -17.94 7.13 -2.67
N ASP A 177 -17.22 7.79 -1.77
CA ASP A 177 -16.70 9.15 -1.94
C ASP A 177 -15.72 9.24 -3.12
N LEU A 178 -14.80 8.27 -3.25
CA LEU A 178 -13.85 8.21 -4.36
C LEU A 178 -14.57 8.04 -5.71
N LEU A 179 -15.66 7.26 -5.72
CA LEU A 179 -16.47 7.06 -6.91
C LEU A 179 -17.39 8.25 -7.22
N SER A 180 -17.84 9.02 -6.22
CA SER A 180 -18.72 10.17 -6.43
C SER A 180 -17.98 11.47 -6.78
N ASN A 181 -16.80 11.70 -6.22
CA ASN A 181 -16.01 12.92 -6.44
C ASN A 181 -15.18 12.85 -7.73
N GLY A 182 -15.04 11.66 -8.31
CA GLY A 182 -14.47 11.49 -9.63
C GLY A 182 -15.45 11.98 -10.69
N THR A 183 -15.33 13.25 -11.13
CA THR A 183 -15.65 13.58 -12.52
C THR A 183 -14.62 12.86 -13.37
N PHE A 184 -14.84 11.56 -13.61
CA PHE A 184 -13.87 10.68 -14.26
C PHE A 184 -13.60 11.16 -15.68
N GLN A 185 -12.56 11.99 -15.88
CA GLN A 185 -11.94 12.21 -17.18
C GLN A 185 -11.14 10.98 -17.63
N ILE A 186 -11.65 9.77 -17.38
CA ILE A 186 -11.17 8.51 -17.97
C ILE A 186 -12.01 8.21 -19.24
N ALA A 187 -12.65 9.25 -19.81
CA ALA A 187 -13.45 9.14 -21.02
C ALA A 187 -12.60 8.96 -22.30
N GLU A 188 -11.27 9.07 -22.23
CA GLU A 188 -10.39 8.95 -23.41
C GLU A 188 -9.29 7.87 -23.31
N GLU A 189 -9.18 7.13 -22.20
CA GLU A 189 -8.08 6.14 -22.01
C GLU A 189 -8.46 4.70 -22.33
N CYS A 190 -9.60 4.47 -22.97
CA CYS A 190 -9.73 3.32 -23.86
C CYS A 190 -9.16 3.70 -25.22
N GLU A 191 -7.88 4.12 -25.28
CA GLU A 191 -7.15 3.94 -26.54
C GLU A 191 -7.28 2.47 -26.88
N GLU A 192 -7.69 2.18 -28.12
CA GLU A 192 -7.80 0.83 -28.65
C GLU A 192 -6.40 0.20 -28.66
N HIS A 193 -5.91 -0.25 -27.50
CA HIS A 193 -4.82 -1.21 -27.45
C HIS A 193 -5.32 -2.40 -28.25
N GLN A 194 -4.72 -2.58 -29.43
CA GLN A 194 -5.12 -3.59 -30.42
C GLN A 194 -5.10 -5.00 -29.79
N ASP A 195 -4.28 -5.20 -28.75
CA ASP A 195 -4.09 -6.44 -28.01
C ASP A 195 -4.87 -6.54 -26.67
N ALA A 196 -5.83 -5.65 -26.41
CA ALA A 196 -6.62 -5.72 -25.16
C ALA A 196 -7.57 -6.92 -25.14
N VAL A 197 -7.54 -7.70 -24.05
CA VAL A 197 -8.34 -8.92 -23.87
C VAL A 197 -9.71 -8.56 -23.27
N PRO A 198 -10.84 -9.01 -23.85
CA PRO A 198 -12.17 -8.82 -23.24
C PRO A 198 -12.27 -9.49 -21.87
N ALA A 199 -12.79 -8.76 -20.86
CA ALA A 199 -12.95 -9.28 -19.50
C ALA A 199 -13.78 -10.57 -19.44
N GLU A 200 -14.81 -10.71 -20.28
CA GLU A 200 -15.67 -11.90 -20.36
C GLU A 200 -14.90 -13.21 -20.56
N LYS A 201 -13.78 -13.18 -21.30
CA LYS A 201 -12.94 -14.38 -21.53
C LYS A 201 -12.33 -14.93 -20.24
N THR A 202 -12.22 -14.08 -19.23
CA THR A 202 -11.68 -14.44 -17.91
C THR A 202 -12.75 -14.92 -16.92
N ARG A 203 -14.05 -14.86 -17.28
CA ARG A 203 -15.16 -15.19 -16.37
C ARG A 203 -15.17 -16.67 -15.98
N VAL A 204 -15.09 -16.95 -14.70
CA VAL A 204 -15.17 -18.31 -14.14
C VAL A 204 -16.39 -18.40 -13.24
N GLU A 205 -17.09 -19.53 -13.31
CA GLU A 205 -18.18 -19.87 -12.42
C GLU A 205 -17.98 -21.29 -11.89
N SER A 206 -18.05 -21.46 -10.57
CA SER A 206 -18.00 -22.77 -9.92
C SER A 206 -19.15 -22.88 -8.91
N VAL A 207 -19.59 -24.10 -8.63
CA VAL A 207 -20.63 -24.37 -7.63
C VAL A 207 -20.12 -25.44 -6.69
N GLU A 208 -20.08 -25.10 -5.39
CA GLU A 208 -19.63 -26.00 -4.34
C GLU A 208 -20.80 -26.35 -3.42
N LEU A 209 -20.94 -27.62 -3.07
CA LEU A 209 -21.91 -28.07 -2.07
C LEU A 209 -21.27 -28.00 -0.68
N VAL A 210 -21.94 -27.33 0.26
CA VAL A 210 -21.48 -27.30 1.65
C VAL A 210 -21.77 -28.65 2.30
N LEU A 211 -20.71 -29.34 2.68
CA LEU A 211 -20.74 -30.64 3.35
C LEU A 211 -20.40 -30.46 4.84
N PRO A 212 -20.70 -31.45 5.70
CA PRO A 212 -20.34 -31.41 7.12
C PRO A 212 -18.89 -31.01 7.45
N PRO A 213 -17.83 -31.46 6.74
CA PRO A 213 -16.45 -31.02 7.02
C PRO A 213 -16.17 -29.55 6.69
N HIS A 214 -17.07 -28.88 5.97
CA HIS A 214 -16.95 -27.47 5.58
C HIS A 214 -17.52 -26.53 6.66
N ALA A 215 -18.19 -27.08 7.67
CA ALA A 215 -18.88 -26.32 8.69
C ALA A 215 -18.39 -26.64 10.10
N ASN A 216 -18.59 -25.69 11.01
CA ASN A 216 -18.35 -25.89 12.42
C ASN A 216 -19.41 -26.83 13.05
N HIS A 217 -19.22 -27.17 14.32
CA HIS A 217 -20.14 -28.02 15.08
C HIS A 217 -21.57 -27.43 15.21
N GLN A 218 -21.78 -26.17 14.82
CA GLN A 218 -23.09 -25.51 14.73
C GLN A 218 -23.64 -25.44 13.30
N ILE A 219 -23.09 -26.22 12.37
CA ILE A 219 -23.56 -26.33 10.98
C ILE A 219 -23.31 -25.05 10.15
N ASN A 220 -22.62 -24.04 10.71
CA ASN A 220 -22.22 -22.84 9.97
C ASN A 220 -20.94 -23.09 9.19
N THR A 221 -20.92 -22.75 7.91
CA THR A 221 -19.73 -22.87 7.05
C THR A 221 -18.57 -22.02 7.60
N PHE A 222 -17.36 -22.59 7.66
CA PHE A 222 -16.17 -21.85 8.04
C PHE A 222 -15.83 -20.76 7.00
N GLY A 223 -15.53 -19.55 7.46
CA GLY A 223 -15.11 -18.45 6.57
C GLY A 223 -13.88 -18.82 5.74
N GLY A 224 -12.93 -19.53 6.35
CA GLY A 224 -11.73 -20.07 5.71
C GLY A 224 -12.02 -21.01 4.55
N GLN A 225 -13.08 -21.81 4.64
CA GLN A 225 -13.46 -22.73 3.56
C GLN A 225 -14.01 -21.96 2.35
N ILE A 226 -14.83 -20.93 2.59
CA ILE A 226 -15.35 -20.06 1.52
C ILE A 226 -14.19 -19.30 0.86
N MET A 227 -13.26 -18.75 1.66
CA MET A 227 -12.06 -18.08 1.15
C MET A 227 -11.22 -19.00 0.26
N ALA A 228 -11.04 -20.27 0.66
CA ALA A 228 -10.29 -21.25 -0.13
C ALA A 228 -10.94 -21.49 -1.50
N TRP A 229 -12.26 -21.64 -1.55
CA TRP A 229 -12.94 -21.82 -2.84
C TRP A 229 -12.90 -20.54 -3.70
N MET A 230 -13.03 -19.36 -3.09
CA MET A 230 -12.91 -18.10 -3.81
C MET A 230 -11.53 -17.94 -4.45
N GLU A 231 -10.46 -18.29 -3.73
CA GLU A 231 -9.09 -18.24 -4.23
C GLU A 231 -8.92 -19.16 -5.45
N ASN A 232 -9.37 -20.41 -5.38
CA ASN A 232 -9.30 -21.34 -6.51
C ASN A 232 -9.95 -20.77 -7.79
N VAL A 233 -11.17 -20.22 -7.67
CA VAL A 233 -11.91 -19.65 -8.82
C VAL A 233 -11.21 -18.37 -9.32
N ALA A 234 -10.67 -17.55 -8.42
CA ALA A 234 -9.93 -16.35 -8.77
C ALA A 234 -8.64 -16.67 -9.53
N THR A 235 -7.89 -17.66 -9.07
CA THR A 235 -6.64 -18.12 -9.68
C THR A 235 -6.90 -18.62 -11.10
N ILE A 236 -8.01 -19.33 -11.35
CA ILE A 236 -8.41 -19.74 -12.70
C ILE A 236 -8.71 -18.51 -13.58
N ALA A 237 -9.44 -17.51 -13.06
CA ALA A 237 -9.76 -16.30 -13.82
C ALA A 237 -8.49 -15.50 -14.20
N ALA A 238 -7.55 -15.35 -13.25
CA ALA A 238 -6.25 -14.74 -13.51
C ALA A 238 -5.43 -15.54 -14.54
N SER A 239 -5.43 -16.87 -14.43
CA SER A 239 -4.72 -17.78 -15.34
C SER A 239 -5.22 -17.66 -16.78
N ARG A 240 -6.54 -17.48 -16.98
CA ARG A 240 -7.14 -17.25 -18.30
C ARG A 240 -6.70 -15.95 -18.96
N LEU A 241 -6.28 -14.95 -18.18
CA LEU A 241 -5.74 -13.71 -18.73
C LEU A 241 -4.26 -13.86 -19.10
N CYS A 242 -3.45 -14.40 -18.19
CA CYS A 242 -2.00 -14.41 -18.34
C CYS A 242 -1.44 -15.62 -19.09
N ASN A 243 -2.26 -16.67 -19.30
CA ASN A 243 -1.84 -17.97 -19.84
C ASN A 243 -0.61 -18.53 -19.10
N ALA A 244 -0.58 -18.34 -17.79
CA ALA A 244 0.49 -18.73 -16.90
C ALA A 244 -0.10 -19.07 -15.53
N HIS A 245 0.78 -19.34 -14.56
CA HIS A 245 0.41 -19.65 -13.19
C HIS A 245 0.60 -18.42 -12.30
N PRO A 246 -0.49 -17.70 -11.99
CA PRO A 246 -0.43 -16.52 -11.15
C PRO A 246 -0.27 -16.90 -9.67
N THR A 247 0.49 -16.11 -8.94
CA THR A 247 0.65 -16.20 -7.48
C THR A 247 -0.18 -15.11 -6.82
N LEU A 248 -0.95 -15.46 -5.79
CA LEU A 248 -1.73 -14.48 -5.02
C LEU A 248 -0.78 -13.62 -4.18
N ARG A 249 -0.84 -12.31 -4.35
CA ARG A 249 -0.01 -11.35 -3.59
C ARG A 249 -0.78 -10.62 -2.52
N GLY A 250 -2.07 -10.39 -2.72
CA GLY A 250 -2.88 -9.74 -1.71
C GLY A 250 -4.36 -9.97 -1.86
N ILE A 251 -5.07 -9.82 -0.75
CA ILE A 251 -6.53 -9.87 -0.66
C ILE A 251 -6.97 -8.59 0.03
N ASP A 252 -7.88 -7.86 -0.61
CA ASP A 252 -8.44 -6.63 -0.03
C ASP A 252 -9.43 -6.98 1.08
N MET A 253 -9.58 -6.05 2.03
CA MET A 253 -10.53 -6.14 3.14
C MET A 253 -11.95 -6.39 2.64
N PHE A 254 -12.62 -7.40 3.21
CA PHE A 254 -14.00 -7.73 2.87
C PHE A 254 -14.82 -8.19 4.08
N HIS A 255 -16.14 -8.22 3.90
CA HIS A 255 -17.12 -8.60 4.92
C HIS A 255 -17.95 -9.80 4.49
N PHE A 256 -18.22 -10.70 5.43
CA PHE A 256 -19.27 -11.70 5.31
C PHE A 256 -20.61 -11.08 5.69
N ARG A 257 -21.55 -11.04 4.74
CA ARG A 257 -22.84 -10.35 4.84
C ARG A 257 -23.96 -11.29 5.27
N ALA A 258 -23.87 -12.56 4.92
CA ALA A 258 -24.86 -13.57 5.24
C ALA A 258 -24.19 -14.88 5.68
N PRO A 259 -24.84 -15.67 6.57
CA PRO A 259 -24.36 -16.98 6.94
C PRO A 259 -24.59 -18.00 5.82
N SER A 260 -23.76 -19.03 5.80
CA SER A 260 -23.94 -20.23 4.99
C SER A 260 -23.97 -21.45 5.89
N HIS A 261 -24.77 -22.45 5.54
CA HIS A 261 -24.97 -23.67 6.32
C HIS A 261 -24.70 -24.93 5.48
N VAL A 262 -24.49 -26.06 6.16
CA VAL A 262 -24.42 -27.37 5.49
C VAL A 262 -25.67 -27.62 4.66
N GLY A 263 -25.48 -28.07 3.41
CA GLY A 263 -26.53 -28.26 2.42
C GLY A 263 -26.74 -27.07 1.48
N ASP A 264 -26.17 -25.90 1.77
CA ASP A 264 -26.16 -24.79 0.81
C ASP A 264 -25.32 -25.15 -0.42
N ARG A 265 -25.74 -24.62 -1.57
CA ARG A 265 -24.92 -24.58 -2.79
C ARG A 265 -24.34 -23.17 -2.91
N VAL A 266 -23.02 -23.08 -2.88
CA VAL A 266 -22.29 -21.81 -2.98
C VAL A 266 -21.83 -21.65 -4.42
N VAL A 267 -22.43 -20.69 -5.12
CA VAL A 267 -22.02 -20.25 -6.46
C VAL A 267 -20.94 -19.19 -6.33
N LEU A 268 -19.81 -19.45 -6.96
CA LEU A 268 -18.65 -18.58 -6.98
C LEU A 268 -18.48 -18.04 -8.39
N LYS A 269 -18.56 -16.73 -8.53
CA LYS A 269 -18.41 -16.04 -9.82
C LYS A 269 -17.17 -15.16 -9.74
N ALA A 270 -16.16 -15.45 -10.55
CA ALA A 270 -14.94 -14.65 -10.63
C ALA A 270 -14.74 -14.06 -12.02
N ILE A 271 -14.13 -12.88 -12.07
CA ILE A 271 -13.76 -12.21 -13.31
C ILE A 271 -12.64 -11.20 -13.04
N VAL A 272 -11.76 -10.99 -14.01
CA VAL A 272 -10.75 -9.93 -13.92
C VAL A 272 -11.44 -8.57 -14.01
N ASN A 273 -11.24 -7.73 -12.99
CA ASN A 273 -11.76 -6.36 -12.97
C ASN A 273 -10.82 -5.41 -13.71
N ASN A 274 -9.51 -5.55 -13.47
CA ASN A 274 -8.49 -4.72 -14.08
C ASN A 274 -7.13 -5.45 -14.09
N ALA A 275 -6.31 -5.15 -15.10
CA ALA A 275 -4.92 -5.58 -15.18
C ALA A 275 -4.02 -4.34 -15.14
N PHE A 276 -3.29 -4.19 -14.04
CA PHE A 276 -2.19 -3.24 -13.93
C PHE A 276 -0.95 -3.83 -14.60
N LYS A 277 0.05 -3.00 -14.92
CA LYS A 277 1.26 -3.42 -15.67
C LYS A 277 1.83 -4.78 -15.24
N LYS A 278 1.94 -5.02 -13.92
CA LYS A 278 2.58 -6.21 -13.34
C LYS A 278 1.66 -7.09 -12.50
N SER A 279 0.41 -6.67 -12.28
CA SER A 279 -0.51 -7.31 -11.34
C SER A 279 -1.94 -7.26 -11.86
N VAL A 280 -2.72 -8.29 -11.61
CA VAL A 280 -4.12 -8.37 -12.01
C VAL A 280 -5.03 -8.42 -10.78
N GLU A 281 -6.10 -7.62 -10.80
CA GLU A 281 -7.14 -7.69 -9.78
C GLU A 281 -8.32 -8.53 -10.28
N VAL A 282 -8.66 -9.57 -9.52
CA VAL A 282 -9.81 -10.44 -9.77
C VAL A 282 -10.86 -10.19 -8.72
N GLY A 283 -12.09 -9.87 -9.15
CA GLY A 283 -13.24 -9.83 -8.27
C GLY A 283 -13.90 -11.20 -8.18
N VAL A 284 -14.24 -11.64 -6.98
CA VAL A 284 -15.00 -12.87 -6.74
C VAL A 284 -16.23 -12.57 -5.90
N CYS A 285 -17.38 -13.08 -6.34
CA CYS A 285 -18.64 -13.01 -5.63
C CYS A 285 -19.06 -14.43 -5.21
N ALA A 286 -19.43 -14.61 -3.94
CA ALA A 286 -20.00 -15.85 -3.43
C ALA A 286 -21.49 -15.65 -3.09
N GLU A 287 -22.33 -16.50 -3.66
CA GLU A 287 -23.78 -16.52 -3.44
C GLU A 287 -24.19 -17.92 -2.96
N ALA A 288 -24.90 -18.01 -1.84
CA ALA A 288 -25.41 -19.29 -1.34
C ALA A 288 -26.91 -19.41 -1.60
N TYR A 289 -27.36 -20.58 -2.02
CA TYR A 289 -28.78 -20.88 -2.13
C TYR A 289 -29.07 -22.32 -1.68
N GLN A 290 -30.30 -22.53 -1.21
CA GLN A 290 -30.80 -23.84 -0.83
C GLN A 290 -32.16 -24.07 -1.49
N GLY A 291 -32.28 -25.14 -2.28
CA GLY A 291 -33.52 -25.42 -3.01
C GLY A 291 -33.89 -24.30 -3.99
N GLY A 292 -35.14 -23.83 -3.95
CA GLY A 292 -35.68 -22.78 -4.81
C GLY A 292 -35.65 -21.36 -4.21
N GLU A 293 -34.97 -21.16 -3.08
CA GLU A 293 -34.82 -19.84 -2.47
C GLU A 293 -33.98 -18.89 -3.32
N PRO A 294 -34.21 -17.56 -3.25
CA PRO A 294 -33.35 -16.61 -3.91
C PRO A 294 -31.92 -16.68 -3.35
N PRO A 295 -30.89 -16.49 -4.20
CA PRO A 295 -29.49 -16.56 -3.77
C PRO A 295 -29.17 -15.45 -2.77
N ARG A 296 -28.53 -15.83 -1.67
CA ARG A 296 -28.04 -14.94 -0.62
C ARG A 296 -26.60 -14.54 -0.92
N HIS A 297 -26.33 -13.25 -1.01
CA HIS A 297 -24.96 -12.75 -1.17
C HIS A 297 -24.17 -12.95 0.12
N ILE A 298 -23.20 -13.87 0.09
CA ILE A 298 -22.37 -14.21 1.26
C ILE A 298 -21.26 -13.18 1.42
N ASN A 299 -20.44 -13.00 0.39
CA ASN A 299 -19.38 -11.99 0.38
C ASN A 299 -18.91 -11.70 -1.06
N SER A 300 -18.20 -10.59 -1.20
CA SER A 300 -17.39 -10.28 -2.38
C SER A 300 -15.99 -9.96 -1.92
N ALA A 301 -14.98 -10.52 -2.57
CA ALA A 301 -13.58 -10.25 -2.30
C ALA A 301 -12.86 -9.84 -3.57
N PHE A 302 -11.77 -9.08 -3.41
CA PHE A 302 -10.92 -8.63 -4.49
C PHE A 302 -9.51 -9.13 -4.21
N MET A 303 -8.95 -9.85 -5.18
CA MET A 303 -7.70 -10.58 -5.04
C MET A 303 -6.71 -10.07 -6.07
N THR A 304 -5.51 -9.69 -5.62
CA THR A 304 -4.43 -9.20 -6.47
C THR A 304 -3.43 -10.32 -6.71
N PHE A 305 -3.22 -10.66 -7.98
CA PHE A 305 -2.28 -11.66 -8.42
C PHE A 305 -1.12 -11.04 -9.19
N GLU A 306 0.03 -11.69 -9.15
CA GLU A 306 1.18 -11.40 -10.00
C GLU A 306 1.64 -12.68 -10.68
N VAL A 307 2.28 -12.55 -11.85
CA VAL A 307 2.86 -13.69 -12.55
C VAL A 307 4.38 -13.60 -12.43
N PRO A 308 5.04 -14.55 -11.73
CA PRO A 308 6.50 -14.56 -11.65
C PRO A 308 7.10 -14.75 -13.05
N GLY A 309 8.10 -13.93 -13.39
CA GLY A 309 8.91 -14.08 -14.61
C GLY A 309 10.14 -14.95 -14.38
N GLY A 310 10.93 -15.16 -15.44
CA GLY A 310 12.12 -16.03 -15.38
C GLY A 310 13.22 -15.61 -14.39
N ASP A 311 13.26 -14.33 -14.01
CA ASP A 311 14.22 -13.75 -13.05
C ASP A 311 13.56 -13.36 -11.70
N ASP A 312 12.44 -13.99 -11.32
CA ASP A 312 11.60 -13.62 -10.15
C ASP A 312 11.02 -12.18 -10.23
N LYS A 313 11.17 -11.51 -11.39
CA LYS A 313 10.53 -10.22 -11.67
C LYS A 313 9.14 -10.43 -12.26
N PRO A 314 8.11 -9.68 -11.84
CA PRO A 314 6.77 -9.86 -12.35
C PRO A 314 6.70 -9.61 -13.86
N ARG A 315 6.04 -10.51 -14.58
CA ARG A 315 5.80 -10.39 -16.02
C ARG A 315 4.78 -9.29 -16.31
N THR A 316 4.97 -8.55 -17.40
CA THR A 316 3.97 -7.59 -17.89
C THR A 316 2.73 -8.32 -18.38
N LEU A 317 1.56 -7.89 -17.92
CA LEU A 317 0.27 -8.51 -18.23
C LEU A 317 -0.46 -7.78 -19.36
N PRO A 318 -1.29 -8.49 -20.16
CA PRO A 318 -2.10 -7.86 -21.19
C PRO A 318 -3.17 -6.97 -20.57
N HIS A 319 -3.50 -5.87 -21.25
CA HIS A 319 -4.56 -4.96 -20.81
C HIS A 319 -5.95 -5.62 -20.95
N ILE A 320 -6.84 -5.30 -20.02
CA ILE A 320 -8.23 -5.74 -20.05
C ILE A 320 -9.10 -4.69 -20.73
N ARG A 321 -9.96 -5.14 -21.64
CA ARG A 321 -11.05 -4.34 -22.20
C ARG A 321 -12.31 -4.60 -21.36
N PRO A 322 -12.78 -3.61 -20.57
CA PRO A 322 -13.97 -3.77 -19.75
C PRO A 322 -15.24 -3.81 -20.61
N GLU A 323 -16.21 -4.63 -20.19
CA GLU A 323 -17.57 -4.64 -20.74
C GLU A 323 -18.27 -3.27 -20.56
N PRO A 324 -19.23 -2.92 -21.42
CA PRO A 324 -20.07 -1.73 -21.23
C PRO A 324 -20.77 -1.74 -19.86
N VAL A 325 -20.91 -0.57 -19.26
CA VAL A 325 -21.61 -0.34 -17.97
C VAL A 325 -20.95 -1.05 -16.79
N ASP A 326 -21.24 -2.33 -16.55
CA ASP A 326 -20.78 -3.08 -15.36
C ASP A 326 -19.28 -3.38 -15.40
N GLY A 327 -18.71 -3.63 -16.58
CA GLY A 327 -17.26 -3.79 -16.74
C GLY A 327 -16.51 -2.48 -16.44
N LYS A 328 -16.99 -1.36 -16.98
CA LYS A 328 -16.40 -0.02 -16.71
C LYS A 328 -16.48 0.34 -15.23
N ARG A 329 -17.61 0.05 -14.57
CA ARG A 329 -17.74 0.23 -13.11
C ARG A 329 -16.68 -0.57 -12.36
N ARG A 330 -16.57 -1.88 -12.61
CA ARG A 330 -15.58 -2.76 -11.96
C ARG A 330 -14.14 -2.30 -12.19
N TYR A 331 -13.83 -1.86 -13.41
CA TYR A 331 -12.53 -1.33 -13.78
C TYR A 331 -12.17 -0.09 -12.95
N GLN A 332 -13.09 0.87 -12.82
CA GLN A 332 -12.91 2.08 -12.01
C GLN A 332 -12.79 1.77 -10.52
N GLU A 333 -13.65 0.88 -10.00
CA GLU A 333 -13.58 0.45 -8.61
C GLU A 333 -12.24 -0.23 -8.28
N ALA A 334 -11.63 -0.97 -9.22
CA ALA A 334 -10.31 -1.58 -9.04
C ALA A 334 -9.21 -0.54 -8.88
N ILE A 335 -9.28 0.55 -9.64
CA ILE A 335 -8.35 1.69 -9.51
C ILE A 335 -8.54 2.36 -8.14
N ALA A 336 -9.80 2.54 -7.69
CA ALA A 336 -10.09 3.07 -6.36
C ALA A 336 -9.58 2.16 -5.24
N ARG A 337 -9.74 0.84 -5.37
CA ARG A 337 -9.19 -0.14 -4.42
C ARG A 337 -7.66 -0.08 -4.34
N LYS A 338 -6.98 0.00 -5.49
CA LYS A 338 -5.53 0.21 -5.53
C LYS A 338 -5.10 1.46 -4.76
N LYS A 339 -5.82 2.58 -4.91
CA LYS A 339 -5.58 3.80 -4.12
C LYS A 339 -5.74 3.54 -2.61
N ILE A 340 -6.86 2.94 -2.20
CA ILE A 340 -7.16 2.65 -0.79
C ILE A 340 -6.07 1.77 -0.16
N ARG A 341 -5.59 0.76 -0.89
CA ARG A 341 -4.51 -0.13 -0.44
C ARG A 341 -3.21 0.63 -0.19
N LEU A 342 -2.82 1.52 -1.10
CA LEU A 342 -1.65 2.37 -0.92
C LEU A 342 -1.82 3.29 0.30
N ASP A 343 -2.96 3.98 0.42
CA ASP A 343 -3.22 4.85 1.56
C ASP A 343 -3.11 4.10 2.89
N ARG A 344 -3.75 2.93 3.01
CA ARG A 344 -3.73 2.14 4.23
C ARG A 344 -2.33 1.65 4.61
N LYS A 345 -1.59 1.10 3.63
CA LYS A 345 -0.23 0.57 3.84
C LYS A 345 0.68 1.63 4.47
N TYR A 346 0.69 2.84 3.92
CA TYR A 346 1.63 3.88 4.36
C TYR A 346 1.09 4.79 5.46
N ILE A 347 -0.22 5.00 5.61
CA ILE A 347 -0.78 5.74 6.78
C ILE A 347 -0.48 4.99 8.08
N ILE A 348 -0.62 3.66 8.07
CA ILE A 348 -0.37 2.84 9.26
C ILE A 348 1.14 2.72 9.52
N SER A 349 1.94 2.47 8.48
CA SER A 349 3.38 2.30 8.64
C SER A 349 4.09 3.59 9.09
N CYS A 350 3.73 4.77 8.57
CA CYS A 350 4.36 6.03 8.99
C CYS A 350 4.04 6.40 10.44
N LYS A 351 2.90 5.94 10.99
CA LYS A 351 2.57 6.13 12.41
C LYS A 351 3.34 5.18 13.33
N GLN A 352 3.81 4.05 12.83
CA GLN A 352 4.55 3.06 13.61
C GLN A 352 6.03 3.40 13.79
N THR A 353 6.59 4.26 12.94
CA THR A 353 8.05 4.37 12.81
C THR A 353 8.68 5.48 13.65
N GLU A 354 7.91 6.32 14.35
CA GLU A 354 8.42 7.42 15.21
C GLU A 354 9.54 8.29 14.58
N VAL A 355 9.70 8.28 13.25
CA VAL A 355 10.78 9.03 12.59
C VAL A 355 10.41 10.50 12.58
N PRO A 356 11.26 11.41 13.10
CA PRO A 356 11.03 12.83 12.97
C PRO A 356 11.08 13.21 11.48
N LEU A 357 9.93 13.57 10.93
CA LEU A 357 9.75 13.92 9.52
C LEU A 357 10.36 15.30 9.20
N SER A 358 10.49 16.16 10.20
CA SER A 358 11.15 17.46 10.13
C SER A 358 12.32 17.54 11.11
N VAL A 359 13.33 18.34 10.77
CA VAL A 359 14.51 18.57 11.63
C VAL A 359 14.51 20.01 12.15
N PRO A 360 14.83 20.24 13.43
CA PRO A 360 15.03 21.59 13.94
C PRO A 360 16.11 22.33 13.16
N TRP A 361 15.79 23.53 12.70
CA TRP A 361 16.79 24.41 12.09
C TRP A 361 17.72 24.94 13.18
N ASP A 362 19.01 24.65 13.02
CA ASP A 362 20.07 25.13 13.88
C ASP A 362 21.16 25.78 13.00
N PRO A 363 21.35 27.11 13.09
CA PRO A 363 22.37 27.82 12.32
C PRO A 363 23.78 27.27 12.53
N ILE A 364 24.09 26.70 13.71
CA ILE A 364 25.41 26.12 13.99
C ILE A 364 25.66 24.88 13.12
N ASN A 365 24.59 24.14 12.82
CA ASN A 365 24.63 22.90 12.05
C ASN A 365 24.19 23.08 10.59
N GLN A 366 24.09 24.31 10.09
CA GLN A 366 23.55 24.62 8.76
C GLN A 366 24.25 23.82 7.64
N VAL A 367 25.58 23.75 7.67
CA VAL A 367 26.38 23.02 6.65
C VAL A 367 26.03 21.53 6.65
N TYR A 368 25.87 20.94 7.83
CA TYR A 368 25.52 19.52 7.97
C TYR A 368 24.07 19.25 7.54
N LEU A 369 23.13 20.15 7.86
CA LEU A 369 21.74 20.06 7.44
C LEU A 369 21.62 20.11 5.91
N SER A 370 22.31 21.05 5.26
CA SER A 370 22.36 21.15 3.79
C SER A 370 23.02 19.95 3.14
N TYR A 371 24.17 19.50 3.68
CA TYR A 371 24.85 18.30 3.19
C TYR A 371 23.96 17.06 3.27
N ASN A 372 23.29 16.85 4.40
CA ASN A 372 22.38 15.72 4.60
C ASN A 372 21.15 15.79 3.69
N ASN A 373 20.64 16.99 3.41
CA ASN A 373 19.53 17.20 2.49
C ASN A 373 19.91 16.71 1.08
N VAL A 374 21.05 17.17 0.57
CA VAL A 374 21.58 16.75 -0.75
C VAL A 374 21.92 15.27 -0.77
N SER A 375 22.59 14.76 0.27
CA SER A 375 22.96 13.35 0.40
C SER A 375 21.74 12.44 0.42
N ALA A 376 20.69 12.80 1.17
CA ALA A 376 19.45 12.04 1.23
C ALA A 376 18.78 11.92 -0.16
N LEU A 377 18.76 13.01 -0.94
CA LEU A 377 18.22 12.98 -2.29
C LEU A 377 19.08 12.13 -3.24
N LYS A 378 20.42 12.22 -3.15
CA LYS A 378 21.33 11.37 -3.93
C LYS A 378 21.14 9.89 -3.60
N VAL A 379 21.01 9.54 -2.32
CA VAL A 379 20.74 8.17 -1.85
C VAL A 379 19.39 7.67 -2.36
N LEU A 380 18.35 8.51 -2.34
CA LEU A 380 17.03 8.15 -2.89
C LEU A 380 17.11 7.90 -4.41
N ALA A 381 17.84 8.76 -5.13
CA ALA A 381 18.02 8.65 -6.58
C ALA A 381 18.83 7.40 -6.97
N SER A 382 19.79 6.97 -6.15
CA SER A 382 20.64 5.79 -6.42
C SER A 382 19.98 4.44 -6.12
N LYS A 383 18.74 4.41 -5.61
CA LYS A 383 18.04 3.14 -5.36
C LYS A 383 17.72 2.43 -6.68
N ASN A 384 17.89 1.12 -6.73
CA ASN A 384 17.74 0.33 -7.96
C ASN A 384 16.33 -0.28 -8.15
N SER A 385 15.47 -0.19 -7.13
CA SER A 385 14.15 -0.85 -7.07
C SER A 385 12.99 0.01 -7.59
N TRP A 386 13.27 1.04 -8.41
CA TRP A 386 12.22 1.85 -9.03
C TRP A 386 11.42 1.06 -10.07
N VAL A 387 10.10 1.09 -9.95
CA VAL A 387 9.17 0.43 -10.88
C VAL A 387 8.43 1.47 -11.71
N LEU A 388 8.52 1.38 -13.04
CA LEU A 388 7.76 2.23 -13.95
C LEU A 388 6.26 1.91 -13.84
N ASN A 389 5.46 2.87 -13.36
CA ASN A 389 4.03 2.70 -13.14
C ASN A 389 3.21 3.21 -14.34
N SER A 390 3.52 4.40 -14.87
CA SER A 390 2.85 4.95 -16.06
C SER A 390 3.81 5.79 -16.90
N GLU A 391 3.53 5.90 -18.19
CA GLU A 391 4.26 6.76 -19.13
C GLU A 391 3.26 7.42 -20.08
N ARG A 392 3.32 8.74 -20.24
CA ARG A 392 2.41 9.53 -21.08
C ARG A 392 3.18 10.67 -21.73
N LYS A 393 3.08 10.84 -23.05
CA LYS A 393 3.68 11.94 -23.84
C LYS A 393 5.08 12.38 -23.35
N LYS A 394 6.02 11.42 -23.19
CA LYS A 394 7.41 11.61 -22.71
C LYS A 394 7.59 11.94 -21.21
N VAL A 395 6.54 11.85 -20.40
CA VAL A 395 6.61 11.92 -18.94
C VAL A 395 6.44 10.52 -18.36
N SER A 396 7.42 10.06 -17.58
CA SER A 396 7.46 8.73 -16.97
C SER A 396 7.34 8.82 -15.46
N LEU A 397 6.33 8.15 -14.88
CA LEU A 397 6.11 8.05 -13.43
C LEU A 397 6.60 6.69 -12.93
N TYR A 398 7.54 6.72 -12.00
CA TYR A 398 8.03 5.55 -11.30
C TYR A 398 7.64 5.61 -9.82
N THR A 399 7.48 4.45 -9.23
CA THR A 399 7.19 4.29 -7.80
C THR A 399 8.19 3.35 -7.16
N LEU A 400 8.51 3.64 -5.91
CA LEU A 400 9.34 2.82 -5.05
C LEU A 400 8.54 2.57 -3.76
N GLU A 401 8.14 1.33 -3.59
CA GLU A 401 7.41 0.86 -2.42
C GLU A 401 8.40 0.28 -1.41
N GLU A 402 8.67 1.00 -0.32
CA GLU A 402 9.48 0.51 0.80
C GLU A 402 8.56 0.12 1.96
N ASN A 403 9.08 -0.57 2.98
CA ASN A 403 8.25 -0.98 4.11
C ASN A 403 7.60 0.21 4.82
N GLN A 404 8.32 1.34 4.92
CA GLN A 404 7.91 2.50 5.71
C GLN A 404 7.34 3.66 4.88
N PHE A 405 7.80 3.83 3.64
CA PHE A 405 7.48 5.00 2.83
C PHE A 405 7.14 4.60 1.39
N LEU A 406 6.21 5.33 0.80
CA LEU A 406 5.96 5.31 -0.63
C LEU A 406 6.77 6.45 -1.26
N SER A 407 7.68 6.15 -2.16
CA SER A 407 8.38 7.19 -2.92
C SER A 407 7.95 7.15 -4.37
N PHE A 408 7.96 8.31 -5.04
CA PHE A 408 7.76 8.38 -6.47
C PHE A 408 8.82 9.26 -7.12
N LYS A 409 9.07 9.00 -8.40
CA LYS A 409 9.82 9.93 -9.25
C LYS A 409 9.12 10.15 -10.57
N VAL A 410 9.23 11.36 -11.09
CA VAL A 410 8.70 11.74 -12.40
C VAL A 410 9.86 12.19 -13.28
N GLU A 411 10.00 11.56 -14.44
CA GLU A 411 11.07 11.81 -15.41
C GLU A 411 10.49 12.45 -16.68
N THR A 412 11.18 13.46 -17.21
CA THR A 412 10.87 14.09 -18.50
C THR A 412 12.16 14.63 -19.13
N ASN A 413 12.17 14.77 -20.46
CA ASN A 413 13.29 15.34 -21.21
C ASN A 413 12.89 16.67 -21.82
N VAL A 414 13.78 17.66 -21.77
CA VAL A 414 13.57 19.02 -22.28
C VAL A 414 14.75 19.45 -23.13
N ASP A 415 14.46 20.14 -24.24
CA ASP A 415 15.48 20.65 -25.17
C ASP A 415 16.04 22.01 -24.68
N MET A 416 16.81 21.97 -23.59
CA MET A 416 17.49 23.11 -22.98
C MET A 416 18.81 22.66 -22.32
N PRO A 417 19.86 23.50 -22.25
CA PRO A 417 21.09 23.18 -21.49
C PRO A 417 20.83 23.01 -19.99
N ALA A 418 21.53 22.06 -19.35
CA ALA A 418 21.29 21.67 -17.96
C ALA A 418 21.48 22.81 -16.95
N GLU A 419 22.50 23.67 -17.15
CA GLU A 419 22.76 24.83 -16.29
C GLU A 419 21.58 25.81 -16.27
N ARG A 420 20.91 26.00 -17.41
CA ARG A 420 19.73 26.88 -17.50
C ARG A 420 18.53 26.31 -16.77
N VAL A 421 18.29 25.01 -16.95
CA VAL A 421 17.24 24.29 -16.22
C VAL A 421 17.51 24.37 -14.71
N PHE A 422 18.76 24.20 -14.28
CA PHE A 422 19.15 24.29 -12.87
C PHE A 422 18.82 25.66 -12.26
N VAL A 423 19.19 26.76 -12.93
CA VAL A 423 18.88 28.10 -12.44
C VAL A 423 17.37 28.31 -12.30
N LEU A 424 16.60 27.97 -13.35
CA LEU A 424 15.14 28.15 -13.37
C LEU A 424 14.40 27.31 -12.33
N LEU A 425 14.82 26.07 -12.11
CA LEU A 425 14.18 25.19 -11.12
C LEU A 425 14.66 25.42 -9.68
N SER A 426 15.84 26.01 -9.50
CA SER A 426 16.36 26.36 -8.16
C SER A 426 15.62 27.54 -7.54
N ASP A 427 15.02 28.41 -8.37
CA ASP A 427 14.18 29.51 -7.90
C ASP A 427 12.77 29.02 -7.55
N LEU A 428 12.59 28.63 -6.29
CA LEU A 428 11.30 28.18 -5.78
C LEU A 428 10.24 29.30 -5.74
N GLY A 429 10.64 30.57 -5.74
CA GLY A 429 9.71 31.70 -5.80
C GLY A 429 8.91 31.72 -7.10
N ARG A 430 9.53 31.26 -8.20
CA ARG A 430 8.89 31.13 -9.52
C ARG A 430 8.13 29.83 -9.71
N ARG A 431 8.23 28.88 -8.78
CA ARG A 431 7.54 27.59 -8.88
C ARG A 431 6.02 27.73 -8.95
N GLN A 432 5.46 28.77 -8.33
CA GLN A 432 4.03 29.10 -8.41
C GLN A 432 3.53 29.45 -9.83
N GLU A 433 4.43 29.82 -10.76
CA GLU A 433 4.08 30.13 -12.15
C GLU A 433 3.60 28.88 -12.91
N TRP A 434 4.08 27.68 -12.53
CA TRP A 434 3.82 26.44 -13.26
C TRP A 434 3.29 25.29 -12.38
N ASP A 435 3.58 25.28 -11.08
CA ASP A 435 3.13 24.26 -10.14
C ASP A 435 1.89 24.71 -9.37
N LYS A 436 0.71 24.21 -9.76
CA LYS A 436 -0.58 24.58 -9.13
C LYS A 436 -0.67 24.23 -7.64
N HIS A 437 0.22 23.38 -7.14
CA HIS A 437 0.31 23.03 -5.72
C HIS A 437 0.93 24.16 -4.90
N TYR A 438 1.78 25.00 -5.50
CA TYR A 438 2.41 26.12 -4.85
C TYR A 438 1.52 27.36 -5.02
N LYS A 439 0.67 27.62 -4.02
CA LYS A 439 -0.19 28.82 -4.03
C LYS A 439 0.55 30.07 -3.60
N LYS A 440 1.51 29.91 -2.70
CA LYS A 440 2.39 30.96 -2.21
C LYS A 440 3.74 30.35 -1.89
N CYS A 441 4.83 31.01 -2.28
CA CYS A 441 6.17 30.65 -1.89
C CYS A 441 6.92 31.93 -1.49
N GLU A 442 7.34 32.02 -0.24
CA GLU A 442 8.04 33.19 0.31
C GLU A 442 9.40 32.76 0.85
N LEU A 443 10.46 33.49 0.49
CA LEU A 443 11.77 33.30 1.07
C LEU A 443 11.76 33.81 2.52
N ILE A 444 12.06 32.94 3.47
CA ILE A 444 12.19 33.29 4.90
C ILE A 444 13.61 33.78 5.17
N GLN A 445 14.59 32.98 4.74
CA GLN A 445 15.99 33.20 5.03
C GLN A 445 16.85 32.65 3.90
N GLU A 446 17.78 33.46 3.42
CA GLU A 446 18.92 33.01 2.63
C GLU A 446 20.03 32.61 3.61
N VAL A 447 20.42 31.33 3.60
CA VAL A 447 21.42 30.79 4.53
C VAL A 447 22.81 31.05 3.95
N ASP A 448 22.98 30.70 2.68
CA ASP A 448 24.12 31.03 1.83
C ASP A 448 23.67 31.08 0.36
N GLU A 449 24.62 31.25 -0.58
CA GLU A 449 24.34 31.34 -2.02
C GLU A 449 23.62 30.10 -2.59
N ASP A 450 23.73 28.94 -1.93
CA ASP A 450 23.25 27.65 -2.41
C ASP A 450 22.20 26.99 -1.50
N ASP A 451 21.93 27.55 -0.33
CA ASP A 451 20.95 27.09 0.64
C ASP A 451 19.97 28.20 1.06
N MET A 452 18.68 27.95 0.87
CA MET A 452 17.60 28.90 1.14
C MET A 452 16.46 28.21 1.89
N ILE A 453 15.76 28.97 2.73
CA ILE A 453 14.60 28.49 3.49
C ILE A 453 13.35 29.22 3.01
N TYR A 454 12.34 28.45 2.62
CA TYR A 454 11.08 28.96 2.09
C TYR A 454 9.88 28.57 2.96
N TYR A 455 8.93 29.49 3.06
CA TYR A 455 7.56 29.22 3.49
C TYR A 455 6.70 28.92 2.27
N VAL A 456 6.05 27.77 2.24
CA VAL A 456 5.23 27.32 1.11
C VAL A 456 3.82 27.02 1.58
N LEU A 457 2.83 27.55 0.87
CA LEU A 457 1.42 27.30 1.12
C LEU A 457 0.81 26.49 -0.03
N THR A 458 0.17 25.39 0.31
CA THR A 458 -0.45 24.47 -0.63
C THR A 458 -1.93 24.23 -0.27
N PRO A 459 -2.80 23.94 -1.25
CA PRO A 459 -4.18 23.58 -0.95
C PRO A 459 -4.23 22.20 -0.27
N SER A 460 -5.01 22.06 0.81
CA SER A 460 -5.27 20.75 1.41
C SER A 460 -6.11 19.88 0.48
N VAL A 461 -5.84 18.58 0.57
CA VAL A 461 -6.48 17.54 -0.24
C VAL A 461 -7.64 16.87 0.53
N GLY A 462 -7.89 17.27 1.79
CA GLY A 462 -8.97 16.76 2.63
C GLY A 462 -10.28 17.55 2.53
N LYS A 463 -11.39 16.93 2.95
CA LYS A 463 -12.72 17.57 3.09
C LYS A 463 -12.69 18.79 4.03
N ASP A 464 -11.69 18.90 4.90
CA ASP A 464 -11.42 20.08 5.71
C ASP A 464 -10.67 21.13 4.88
N SER A 465 -11.39 22.19 4.53
CA SER A 465 -11.03 23.32 3.66
C SER A 465 -9.82 24.18 4.09
N LYS A 466 -8.94 23.67 4.96
CA LYS A 466 -7.76 24.41 5.43
C LYS A 466 -6.63 24.33 4.40
N PHE A 467 -5.77 25.33 4.29
CA PHE A 467 -4.53 25.18 3.52
C PHE A 467 -3.49 24.38 4.34
N GLN A 468 -2.54 23.73 3.66
CA GLN A 468 -1.35 23.17 4.29
C GLN A 468 -0.18 24.12 4.12
N ASP A 469 0.58 24.33 5.18
CA ASP A 469 1.81 25.11 5.14
C ASP A 469 3.04 24.23 5.35
N PHE A 470 4.15 24.62 4.75
CA PHE A 470 5.43 23.94 4.83
C PHE A 470 6.55 24.96 5.04
N VAL A 471 7.56 24.57 5.81
CA VAL A 471 8.82 25.29 5.92
C VAL A 471 9.90 24.39 5.34
N LEU A 472 10.49 24.78 4.21
CA LEU A 472 11.37 23.94 3.41
C LEU A 472 12.78 24.54 3.30
N LEU A 473 13.79 23.73 3.64
CA LEU A 473 15.18 23.98 3.27
C LEU A 473 15.41 23.48 1.85
N ALA A 474 15.82 24.40 0.97
CA ALA A 474 16.18 24.14 -0.40
C ALA A 474 17.70 24.27 -0.56
N SER A 475 18.35 23.15 -0.90
CA SER A 475 19.80 23.05 -1.08
C SER A 475 20.12 22.73 -2.53
N ARG A 476 20.71 23.67 -3.26
CA ARG A 476 21.11 23.50 -4.66
C ARG A 476 22.61 23.23 -4.77
N ARG A 477 23.03 22.29 -5.62
CA ARG A 477 24.45 21.98 -5.86
C ARG A 477 24.70 21.70 -7.33
N ARG A 478 25.80 22.25 -7.83
CA ARG A 478 26.35 21.97 -9.17
C ARG A 478 27.05 20.59 -9.19
N PRO A 479 27.21 19.96 -10.36
CA PRO A 479 27.95 18.71 -10.49
C PRO A 479 29.41 18.85 -10.03
N CYS A 480 29.93 17.82 -9.36
CA CYS A 480 31.32 17.78 -8.92
C CYS A 480 32.24 17.35 -10.07
N ASP A 481 31.83 16.30 -10.80
CA ASP A 481 32.54 15.75 -11.95
C ASP A 481 31.69 15.74 -13.23
N LYS A 482 32.34 15.59 -14.38
CA LYS A 482 31.62 15.40 -15.66
C LYS A 482 30.79 14.12 -15.60
N GLY A 483 29.48 14.27 -15.79
CA GLY A 483 28.52 13.18 -15.72
C GLY A 483 27.74 13.14 -14.40
N ASP A 484 28.07 13.97 -13.41
CA ASP A 484 27.21 14.14 -12.23
C ASP A 484 25.97 14.99 -12.56
N PRO A 485 24.85 14.80 -11.83
CA PRO A 485 23.69 15.65 -11.97
C PRO A 485 23.85 16.96 -11.19
N TYR A 486 23.16 18.00 -11.67
CA TYR A 486 22.79 19.10 -10.78
C TYR A 486 21.70 18.63 -9.83
N VAL A 487 21.77 19.06 -8.57
CA VAL A 487 20.86 18.60 -7.51
C VAL A 487 20.19 19.79 -6.85
N ILE A 488 18.87 19.71 -6.68
CA ILE A 488 18.08 20.67 -5.89
C ILE A 488 17.30 19.84 -4.87
N ALA A 489 17.78 19.79 -3.62
CA ALA A 489 17.21 18.99 -2.55
C ALA A 489 16.28 19.81 -1.65
N LEU A 490 15.13 19.24 -1.30
CA LEU A 490 14.08 19.85 -0.49
C LEU A 490 13.78 18.97 0.73
N ARG A 491 13.76 19.60 1.91
CA ARG A 491 13.43 18.95 3.19
C ARG A 491 12.70 19.91 4.11
N SER A 492 11.78 19.40 4.92
CA SER A 492 11.14 20.19 5.98
C SER A 492 12.05 20.45 7.17
N VAL A 493 12.07 21.71 7.61
CA VAL A 493 12.78 22.16 8.82
C VAL A 493 11.82 22.90 9.75
N THR A 494 12.07 22.86 11.06
CA THR A 494 11.28 23.63 12.04
C THR A 494 12.03 24.89 12.47
N LEU A 495 11.33 26.02 12.45
CA LEU A 495 11.87 27.32 12.83
C LEU A 495 11.04 27.91 13.98
N PRO A 496 11.68 28.42 15.04
CA PRO A 496 10.97 29.13 16.10
C PRO A 496 10.19 30.37 15.60
N SER A 497 10.63 30.98 14.50
CA SER A 497 9.96 32.14 13.89
C SER A 497 8.67 31.79 13.14
N HIS A 498 8.50 30.53 12.73
CA HIS A 498 7.35 30.04 11.96
C HIS A 498 6.74 28.78 12.60
N PRO A 499 6.23 28.87 13.85
CA PRO A 499 5.59 27.75 14.52
C PRO A 499 4.31 27.34 13.79
N PRO A 500 3.83 26.10 13.98
CA PRO A 500 2.52 25.67 13.47
C PRO A 500 1.40 26.59 14.01
N THR A 501 0.48 27.01 13.16
CA THR A 501 -0.68 27.82 13.53
C THR A 501 -1.97 27.00 13.39
N ASP A 502 -3.03 27.35 14.13
CA ASP A 502 -4.32 26.63 14.02
C ASP A 502 -5.05 26.86 12.68
N GLU A 503 -4.65 27.90 11.95
CA GLU A 503 -5.19 28.26 10.63
C GLU A 503 -4.80 27.25 9.54
N PHE A 504 -3.56 26.73 9.61
CA PHE A 504 -2.99 25.85 8.60
C PHE A 504 -2.59 24.51 9.20
N LYS A 505 -2.72 23.44 8.41
CA LYS A 505 -2.20 22.14 8.83
C LYS A 505 -0.74 22.04 8.37
N ARG A 506 0.21 22.11 9.32
CA ARG A 506 1.64 21.94 9.04
C ARG A 506 1.90 20.59 8.38
N GLY A 507 2.35 20.64 7.14
CA GLY A 507 2.84 19.51 6.40
C GLY A 507 4.35 19.35 6.56
N GLU A 508 4.84 18.15 6.29
CA GLU A 508 6.26 17.80 6.37
C GLU A 508 6.68 17.04 5.12
N VAL A 509 7.91 17.24 4.67
CA VAL A 509 8.54 16.57 3.53
C VAL A 509 9.90 16.04 4.00
N LEU A 510 10.03 14.71 4.01
CA LEU A 510 11.26 14.05 4.48
C LEU A 510 12.41 14.21 3.48
N CYS A 511 12.12 13.97 2.21
CA CYS A 511 13.06 14.13 1.11
C CYS A 511 12.29 14.33 -0.20
N ALA A 512 12.55 15.43 -0.89
CA ALA A 512 12.06 15.68 -2.24
C ALA A 512 13.10 16.50 -3.01
N GLY A 513 12.89 16.68 -4.32
CA GLY A 513 13.73 17.58 -5.10
C GLY A 513 13.98 17.11 -6.52
N PHE A 514 14.88 17.81 -7.22
CA PHE A 514 15.20 17.57 -8.62
C PHE A 514 16.64 17.07 -8.78
N THR A 515 16.83 16.13 -9.70
CA THR A 515 18.13 15.86 -10.33
C THR A 515 18.03 16.20 -11.80
N ILE A 516 19.04 16.89 -12.31
CA ILE A 516 19.08 17.38 -13.69
C ILE A 516 20.33 16.81 -14.34
N TRP A 517 20.15 15.98 -15.36
CA TRP A 517 21.20 15.28 -16.07
C TRP A 517 21.38 15.86 -17.46
N GLU A 518 22.62 16.17 -17.82
CA GLU A 518 22.97 16.57 -19.18
C GLU A 518 23.10 15.31 -20.05
N GLU A 519 22.14 15.07 -20.95
CA GLU A 519 22.22 13.96 -21.92
C GLU A 519 22.99 14.38 -23.17
N SER A 520 22.80 15.64 -23.59
CA SER A 520 23.57 16.29 -24.65
C SER A 520 23.64 17.80 -24.39
N ASN A 521 24.48 18.52 -25.14
CA ASN A 521 24.61 19.99 -25.00
C ASN A 521 23.28 20.75 -25.19
N THR A 522 22.26 20.12 -25.77
CA THR A 522 20.95 20.72 -26.05
C THR A 522 19.78 20.03 -25.36
N THR A 523 19.99 18.88 -24.74
CA THR A 523 18.91 18.05 -24.17
C THR A 523 19.25 17.65 -22.75
N THR A 524 18.31 17.93 -21.86
CA THR A 524 18.45 17.71 -20.42
C THR A 524 17.34 16.79 -19.94
N LYS A 525 17.72 15.78 -19.15
CA LYS A 525 16.79 14.93 -18.43
C LYS A 525 16.53 15.49 -17.04
N ILE A 526 15.26 15.71 -16.74
CA ILE A 526 14.79 16.23 -15.46
C ILE A 526 14.10 15.11 -14.71
N THR A 527 14.49 14.89 -13.47
CA THR A 527 13.82 13.94 -12.59
C THR A 527 13.48 14.60 -11.27
N TYR A 528 12.20 14.55 -10.89
CA TYR A 528 11.75 14.95 -9.57
C TYR A 528 11.51 13.73 -8.71
N TYR A 529 11.98 13.76 -7.47
CA TYR A 529 11.77 12.73 -6.46
C TYR A 529 10.95 13.28 -5.32
N ASN A 530 10.14 12.43 -4.71
CA ASN A 530 9.47 12.74 -3.46
C ASN A 530 9.20 11.46 -2.66
N GLN A 531 9.61 11.49 -1.40
CA GLN A 531 9.27 10.49 -0.41
C GLN A 531 7.97 10.92 0.29
N ALA A 532 6.88 10.19 0.03
CA ALA A 532 5.55 10.57 0.46
C ALA A 532 5.45 10.60 1.99
N THR A 533 4.93 11.71 2.51
CA THR A 533 4.58 11.85 3.91
C THR A 533 3.06 11.73 4.11
N PRO A 534 2.58 11.42 5.33
CA PRO A 534 1.16 11.18 5.57
C PRO A 534 0.23 12.33 5.15
N GLY A 535 0.71 13.57 5.18
CA GLY A 535 -0.07 14.76 4.82
C GLY A 535 -0.42 14.87 3.33
N VAL A 536 0.46 14.36 2.46
CA VAL A 536 0.33 14.42 0.99
C VAL A 536 0.09 13.05 0.35
N LEU A 537 0.21 11.97 1.11
CA LEU A 537 0.01 10.61 0.63
C LEU A 537 -1.33 10.39 -0.10
N PRO A 538 -2.50 10.89 0.37
CA PRO A 538 -3.77 10.70 -0.34
C PRO A 538 -3.78 11.28 -1.76
N TYR A 539 -3.01 12.34 -1.98
CA TYR A 539 -2.84 12.95 -3.31
C TYR A 539 -1.95 12.07 -4.18
N ILE A 540 -0.77 11.73 -3.66
CA ILE A 540 0.23 10.91 -4.35
C ILE A 540 -0.35 9.55 -4.76
N SER A 541 -1.11 8.90 -3.86
CA SER A 541 -1.76 7.62 -4.13
C SER A 541 -2.86 7.73 -5.19
N THR A 542 -3.52 8.89 -5.33
CA THR A 542 -4.54 9.13 -6.36
C THR A 542 -3.91 9.10 -7.75
N ASP A 543 -2.82 9.83 -7.97
CA ASP A 543 -2.09 9.83 -9.24
C ASP A 543 -1.44 8.47 -9.51
N ILE A 544 -0.80 7.84 -8.51
CA ILE A 544 -0.17 6.52 -8.64
C ILE A 544 -1.19 5.41 -8.96
N ALA A 545 -2.39 5.50 -8.40
CA ALA A 545 -3.46 4.57 -8.72
C ALA A 545 -3.98 4.77 -10.16
N GLY A 546 -3.84 5.97 -10.72
CA GLY A 546 -4.36 6.35 -12.03
C GLY A 546 -5.73 7.05 -11.98
N LEU A 547 -6.15 7.52 -10.81
CA LEU A 547 -7.40 8.29 -10.63
C LEU A 547 -7.23 9.78 -10.95
N SER A 548 -6.00 10.27 -10.98
CA SER A 548 -5.64 11.65 -11.35
C SER A 548 -4.50 11.65 -12.35
N SER A 549 -4.43 12.73 -13.14
CA SER A 549 -3.33 13.03 -14.05
C SER A 549 -2.63 14.35 -13.66
N SER A 550 -2.77 14.76 -12.40
CA SER A 550 -2.23 16.02 -11.92
C SER A 550 -0.71 16.07 -11.97
N PHE A 551 0.01 15.01 -11.58
CA PHE A 551 1.46 14.93 -11.76
C PHE A 551 1.85 15.18 -13.20
N TYR A 552 1.18 14.48 -14.12
CA TYR A 552 1.41 14.65 -15.55
C TYR A 552 1.14 16.10 -16.00
N SER A 553 0.02 16.69 -15.58
CA SER A 553 -0.34 18.07 -15.93
C SER A 553 0.67 19.11 -15.41
N THR A 554 1.21 18.90 -14.21
CA THR A 554 2.22 19.76 -13.58
C THR A 554 3.57 19.65 -14.28
N PHE A 555 4.00 18.44 -14.68
CA PHE A 555 5.25 18.26 -15.43
C PHE A 555 5.17 18.77 -16.86
N CYS A 556 4.00 18.69 -17.50
CA CYS A 556 3.76 19.38 -18.77
C CYS A 556 3.83 20.91 -18.61
N ALA A 557 3.26 21.47 -17.53
CA ALA A 557 3.37 22.90 -17.24
C ALA A 557 4.82 23.32 -16.95
N CYS A 558 5.59 22.50 -16.22
CA CYS A 558 7.01 22.70 -16.00
C CYS A 558 7.80 22.74 -17.32
N SER A 559 7.52 21.79 -18.22
CA SER A 559 8.20 21.73 -19.53
C SER A 559 7.90 22.97 -20.37
N LYS A 560 6.64 23.42 -20.40
CA LYS A 560 6.23 24.67 -21.06
C LYS A 560 6.90 25.90 -20.44
N PHE A 561 6.93 26.00 -19.12
CA PHE A 561 7.61 27.07 -18.41
C PHE A 561 9.09 27.16 -18.79
N LEU A 562 9.78 26.02 -18.86
CA LEU A 562 11.18 25.98 -19.30
C LEU A 562 11.29 26.44 -20.77
N GLU A 563 10.45 25.93 -21.67
CA GLU A 563 10.45 26.34 -23.09
C GLU A 563 10.20 27.85 -23.29
N GLU A 564 9.26 28.44 -22.56
CA GLU A 564 8.96 29.88 -22.59
C GLU A 564 10.13 30.73 -22.10
N ASN A 565 10.92 30.21 -21.15
CA ASN A 565 12.09 30.88 -20.59
C ASN A 565 13.41 30.53 -21.32
N LYS A 566 13.34 29.82 -22.46
CA LYS A 566 14.51 29.44 -23.27
C LYS A 566 15.27 30.63 -23.86
N GLY A 567 14.56 31.73 -24.14
CA GLY A 567 15.10 32.94 -24.80
C GLY A 567 15.61 34.05 -23.87
N GLY A 568 15.52 33.89 -22.54
CA GLY A 568 16.06 34.89 -21.61
C GLY A 568 17.58 34.94 -21.72
N SER A 569 18.18 36.13 -21.93
CA SER A 569 19.64 36.33 -21.96
C SER A 569 20.30 35.91 -20.62
N PRO A 570 21.57 35.44 -20.58
CA PRO A 570 22.30 35.18 -19.33
C PRO A 570 22.85 36.46 -18.68
N ALA A 571 22.14 37.59 -18.83
CA ALA A 571 22.57 38.91 -18.38
C ALA A 571 22.01 39.29 -17.01
N LEU A 572 21.98 38.37 -16.04
CA LEU A 572 21.55 38.63 -14.67
C LEU A 572 22.44 37.92 -13.62
N SER A 573 23.76 37.90 -13.87
CA SER A 573 24.77 37.49 -12.89
C SER A 573 25.74 38.62 -12.49
N ALA A 574 25.30 39.87 -12.61
CA ALA A 574 26.03 41.02 -12.08
C ALA A 574 25.05 42.05 -11.50
N ALA A 575 24.30 41.63 -10.46
CA ALA A 575 23.67 42.43 -9.41
C ALA A 575 22.42 41.69 -8.92
N LEU A 576 22.61 40.86 -7.90
CA LEU A 576 21.72 40.69 -6.73
C LEU A 576 22.55 39.98 -5.67
#